data_AF-A0AAW9DNB8-F1
#
_entry.id   AF-A0AAW9DNB8-F1
#
_cell.length_a   1.000
_cell.length_b   1.000
_cell.length_c   1.000
_cell.angle_alpha   90.00
_cell.angle_beta   90.00
_cell.angle_gamma   90.00
#
_symmetry.space_group_name_H-M   'P 1'
#
loop_
_entity.id
_entity.type
_entity.pdbx_description
1 polymer ?
#
loop_
_entity_poly.entity_id
_entity_poly.type
_entity_poly.pdbx_seq_one_letter_code
_entity_poly.pdbx_strand_id
1 'polypeptide(L)'
;MSVGTGSFSCGRWDQAWIDNPTQIALETQWVAGYVVGSESVYNRYTNKPIRIKTKDLDGIKFWIKDFCEKHPTKSIAWASGIFTLTHLYQK
;
A
#
# COMPACT_ATOMS: atom_id res chain seq x y z
N MET A 1 9.31 -6.02 19.03
CA MET A 1 9.74 -6.07 17.62
C MET A 1 8.50 -6.11 16.77
N SER A 2 8.28 -5.10 15.92
CA SER A 2 7.18 -5.16 14.96
C SER A 2 7.67 -5.96 13.74
N VAL A 3 6.94 -7.00 13.35
CA VAL A 3 7.38 -7.94 12.32
C VAL A 3 6.74 -7.55 10.98
N GLY A 4 7.58 -7.17 10.02
CA GLY A 4 7.18 -6.92 8.63
C GLY A 4 6.96 -5.45 8.27
N THR A 5 7.11 -5.16 6.98
CA THR A 5 7.02 -3.82 6.38
C THR A 5 5.76 -3.06 6.78
N GLY A 6 4.61 -3.73 6.86
CA GLY A 6 3.34 -3.09 7.21
C GLY A 6 3.34 -2.36 8.56
N SER A 7 4.27 -2.71 9.45
CA SER A 7 4.42 -2.06 10.76
C SER A 7 5.28 -0.80 10.75
N PHE A 8 6.02 -0.52 9.68
CA PHE A 8 6.80 0.71 9.60
C PHE A 8 5.90 1.93 9.50
N SER A 9 6.38 3.04 10.06
CA SER A 9 5.71 4.32 9.98
C SER A 9 5.81 4.92 8.58
N CYS A 10 4.83 5.73 8.23
CA CYS A 10 4.82 6.53 7.01
C CYS A 10 5.99 7.50 6.94
N GLY A 11 6.45 8.05 8.07
CA GLY A 11 7.66 8.87 8.09
C GLY A 11 8.92 8.08 7.69
N ARG A 12 8.99 6.78 8.03
CA ARG A 12 10.09 5.92 7.57
C ARG A 12 9.99 5.62 6.08
N TRP A 13 8.78 5.38 5.56
CA TRP A 13 8.54 5.25 4.12
C TRP A 13 9.04 6.50 3.40
N ASP A 14 8.63 7.69 3.84
CA ASP A 14 9.04 8.95 3.20
C ASP A 14 10.56 9.13 3.19
N GLN A 15 11.22 8.89 4.33
CA GLN A 15 12.69 8.97 4.42
C GLN A 15 13.40 7.98 3.47
N ALA A 16 12.84 6.78 3.27
CA ALA A 16 13.43 5.77 2.39
C ALA A 16 13.45 6.18 0.90
N TRP A 17 12.61 7.13 0.47
CA TRP A 17 12.66 7.68 -0.89
C TRP A 17 13.98 8.41 -1.19
N ILE A 18 14.59 8.99 -0.17
CA ILE A 18 15.83 9.74 -0.27
C ILE A 18 17.01 8.81 0.01
N ASP A 19 16.91 8.03 1.08
CA ASP A 19 18.06 7.34 1.66
C ASP A 19 18.26 5.92 1.12
N ASN A 20 17.20 5.26 0.64
CA ASN A 20 17.27 3.83 0.29
C ASN A 20 16.22 3.41 -0.77
N PRO A 21 16.51 3.59 -2.08
CA PRO A 21 15.57 3.22 -3.14
C PRO A 21 15.24 1.72 -3.18
N THR A 22 16.16 0.86 -2.74
CA THR A 22 15.93 -0.59 -2.64
C THR A 22 14.88 -0.90 -1.58
N GLN A 23 14.94 -0.22 -0.43
CA GLN A 23 13.93 -0.35 0.62
C GLN A 23 12.55 0.04 0.07
N ILE A 24 12.44 1.18 -0.63
CA ILE A 24 11.17 1.60 -1.25
C ILE A 24 10.62 0.56 -2.23
N ALA A 25 11.47 -0.08 -3.03
CA ALA A 25 11.03 -1.13 -3.95
C ALA A 25 10.42 -2.33 -3.19
N LEU A 26 11.08 -2.79 -2.13
CA LEU A 26 10.59 -3.87 -1.27
C LEU A 26 9.29 -3.49 -0.55
N GLU A 27 9.21 -2.26 -0.05
CA GLU A 27 8.02 -1.79 0.64
C GLU A 27 6.84 -1.65 -0.33
N THR A 28 7.09 -1.16 -1.55
CA THR A 28 6.10 -1.11 -2.63
C THR A 28 5.59 -2.50 -3.01
N GLN A 29 6.46 -3.49 -3.11
CA GLN A 29 6.06 -4.88 -3.37
C GLN A 29 5.18 -5.44 -2.25
N TRP A 30 5.50 -5.12 -0.99
CA TRP A 30 4.68 -5.52 0.15
C TRP A 30 3.28 -4.90 0.08
N VAL A 31 3.19 -3.58 -0.19
CA VAL A 31 1.90 -2.89 -0.37
C VAL A 31 1.10 -3.52 -1.50
N ALA A 32 1.72 -3.75 -2.65
CA ALA A 32 1.04 -4.36 -3.80
C ALA A 32 0.47 -5.75 -3.46
N GLY A 33 1.26 -6.58 -2.75
CA GLY A 33 0.79 -7.88 -2.26
C GLY A 33 -0.40 -7.76 -1.30
N TYR A 34 -0.36 -6.79 -0.38
CA TYR A 34 -1.47 -6.51 0.54
C TYR A 34 -2.75 -6.14 -0.23
N VAL A 35 -2.63 -5.25 -1.22
CA VAL A 35 -3.75 -4.75 -2.02
C VAL A 35 -4.37 -5.88 -2.85
N VAL A 36 -3.56 -6.64 -3.59
CA VAL A 36 -4.02 -7.77 -4.42
C VAL A 36 -4.63 -8.86 -3.55
N GLY A 37 -4.04 -9.16 -2.40
CA GLY A 37 -4.60 -10.12 -1.44
C GLY A 37 -5.97 -9.66 -0.94
N SER A 38 -6.10 -8.41 -0.54
CA SER A 38 -7.36 -7.84 -0.07
C SER A 38 -8.44 -7.84 -1.15
N GLU A 39 -8.06 -7.53 -2.39
CA GLU A 39 -8.96 -7.57 -3.53
C GLU A 39 -9.40 -9.00 -3.89
N SER A 40 -8.49 -9.96 -3.81
CA SER A 40 -8.81 -11.38 -4.04
C SER A 40 -9.83 -11.89 -3.02
N VAL A 41 -9.67 -11.48 -1.76
CA VAL A 41 -10.63 -11.76 -0.68
C VAL A 41 -11.97 -11.09 -1.00
N TYR A 42 -11.98 -9.81 -1.36
CA TYR A 42 -13.19 -9.07 -1.71
C TYR A 42 -13.94 -9.71 -2.91
N ASN A 43 -13.22 -10.02 -3.99
CA ASN A 43 -13.75 -10.71 -5.17
C ASN A 43 -14.47 -12.00 -4.78
N ARG A 44 -13.86 -12.82 -3.91
CA ARG A 44 -14.45 -14.08 -3.44
C ARG A 44 -15.78 -13.87 -2.72
N TYR A 45 -15.96 -12.75 -2.00
CA TYR A 45 -17.20 -12.47 -1.28
C TYR A 45 -18.25 -11.71 -2.09
N THR A 46 -17.86 -10.94 -3.11
CA THR A 46 -18.79 -10.10 -3.87
C THR A 46 -18.95 -10.48 -5.34
N ASN A 47 -18.22 -11.48 -5.84
CA ASN A 47 -18.15 -11.85 -7.27
C ASN A 47 -17.81 -10.68 -8.22
N LYS A 48 -17.11 -9.65 -7.72
CA LYS A 48 -16.71 -8.48 -8.52
C LYS A 48 -15.29 -8.67 -9.05
N PRO A 49 -15.00 -8.37 -10.32
CA PRO A 49 -13.69 -8.62 -10.91
C PRO A 49 -12.57 -7.83 -10.20
N ILE A 50 -11.37 -8.40 -10.18
CA ILE A 50 -10.13 -7.74 -9.74
C ILE A 50 -9.86 -6.55 -10.67
N ARG A 51 -9.81 -5.35 -10.10
CA ARG A 51 -9.60 -4.05 -10.73
C ARG A 51 -8.14 -3.61 -10.64
N ILE A 52 -7.44 -3.89 -9.55
CA ILE A 52 -6.08 -3.40 -9.34
C ILE A 52 -5.10 -4.38 -9.99
N LYS A 53 -4.50 -3.94 -11.10
CA LYS A 53 -3.49 -4.73 -11.79
C LYS A 53 -2.13 -4.47 -11.18
N THR A 54 -1.29 -5.51 -11.13
CA THR A 54 0.13 -5.41 -10.74
C THR A 54 0.95 -4.47 -11.63
N LYS A 55 0.41 -3.96 -12.74
CA LYS A 55 1.06 -2.94 -13.57
C LYS A 55 0.98 -1.52 -12.98
N ASP A 56 0.16 -1.29 -11.95
CA ASP A 56 -0.01 0.02 -11.31
C ASP A 56 0.88 0.23 -10.08
N LEU A 57 2.03 -0.46 -10.00
CA LEU A 57 2.95 -0.34 -8.85
C LEU A 57 3.38 1.11 -8.61
N ASP A 58 3.64 1.87 -9.67
CA ASP A 58 3.98 3.29 -9.54
C ASP A 58 2.80 4.10 -9.00
N GLY A 59 1.57 3.81 -9.45
CA GLY A 59 0.36 4.47 -8.93
C GLY A 59 0.16 4.21 -7.44
N ILE A 60 0.30 2.95 -7.01
CA ILE A 60 0.25 2.56 -5.60
C ILE A 60 1.36 3.28 -4.81
N LYS A 61 2.59 3.22 -5.32
CA LYS A 61 3.78 3.81 -4.69
C LYS A 61 3.60 5.32 -4.46
N PHE A 62 3.16 6.06 -5.47
CA PHE A 62 2.94 7.51 -5.37
C PHE A 62 1.74 7.85 -4.49
N TRP A 63 0.66 7.08 -4.53
CA TRP A 63 -0.48 7.32 -3.65
C TRP A 63 -0.11 7.12 -2.18
N ILE A 64 0.62 6.04 -1.86
CA ILE A 64 1.08 5.79 -0.49
C ILE A 64 2.03 6.89 -0.03
N LYS A 65 2.90 7.38 -0.92
CA LYS A 65 3.75 8.55 -0.63
C LYS A 65 2.92 9.76 -0.24
N ASP A 66 1.96 10.19 -1.06
CA ASP A 66 1.10 11.34 -0.77
C ASP A 66 0.33 11.17 0.56
N PHE A 67 -0.16 9.96 0.84
CA PHE A 67 -0.79 9.65 2.12
C PHE A 67 0.19 9.80 3.28
N CYS A 68 1.41 9.26 3.14
CA CYS A 68 2.42 9.24 4.18
C CYS A 68 3.00 10.61 4.50
N GLU A 69 3.12 11.51 3.51
CA GLU A 69 3.51 12.91 3.71
C GLU A 69 2.51 13.65 4.63
N LYS A 70 1.22 13.32 4.53
CA LYS A 70 0.14 13.92 5.35
C LYS A 70 -0.03 13.23 6.71
N HIS A 71 0.44 11.99 6.84
CA HIS A 71 0.17 11.14 7.99
C HIS A 71 1.41 10.37 8.48
N PRO A 72 2.50 11.07 8.87
CA PRO A 72 3.81 10.44 9.13
C PRO A 72 3.82 9.42 10.28
N THR A 73 2.88 9.53 11.22
CA THR A 73 2.76 8.63 12.38
C THR A 73 1.92 7.39 12.10
N LYS A 74 1.22 7.31 10.97
CA LYS A 74 0.46 6.12 10.57
C LYS A 74 1.40 5.05 10.04
N SER A 75 0.96 3.80 10.08
CA SER A 75 1.72 2.69 9.53
C SER A 75 1.47 2.52 8.03
N ILE A 76 2.42 1.90 7.33
CA ILE A 76 2.23 1.51 5.93
C ILE A 76 0.98 0.63 5.78
N ALA A 77 0.74 -0.32 6.68
CA ALA A 77 -0.47 -1.15 6.64
C ALA A 77 -1.76 -0.33 6.71
N TRP A 78 -1.78 0.77 7.49
CA TRP A 78 -2.93 1.66 7.54
C TRP A 78 -3.13 2.39 6.20
N ALA A 79 -2.05 2.93 5.63
CA ALA A 79 -2.09 3.56 4.31
C ALA A 79 -2.59 2.59 3.23
N SER A 80 -2.06 1.36 3.20
CA SER A 80 -2.51 0.30 2.29
C SER A 80 -3.99 -0.04 2.46
N GLY A 81 -4.46 -0.12 3.71
CA GLY A 81 -5.87 -0.35 4.00
C GLY A 81 -6.78 0.76 3.46
N ILE A 82 -6.40 2.03 3.64
CA ILE A 82 -7.15 3.15 3.08
C ILE A 82 -7.11 3.12 1.55
N PHE A 83 -5.94 2.89 0.93
CA PHE A 83 -5.82 2.76 -0.51
C PHE A 83 -6.77 1.68 -1.06
N THR A 84 -6.75 0.49 -0.46
CA THR A 84 -7.63 -0.62 -0.82
C THR A 84 -9.10 -0.21 -0.68
N LEU A 85 -9.49 0.42 0.43
CA LEU A 85 -10.87 0.85 0.63
C LEU A 85 -11.31 1.89 -0.42
N THR A 86 -10.49 2.89 -0.71
CA THR A 86 -10.84 3.92 -1.68
C THR A 86 -10.91 3.38 -3.11
N HIS A 87 -10.07 2.41 -3.48
CA HIS A 87 -10.01 1.90 -4.85
C HIS A 87 -10.93 0.69 -5.10
N LEU A 88 -11.25 -0.10 -4.08
CA LEU A 88 -12.20 -1.23 -4.22
C LEU A 88 -13.66 -0.82 -4.04
N TYR A 89 -13.96 0.19 -3.20
CA TYR A 89 -15.33 0.53 -2.83
C TYR A 89 -15.90 1.75 -3.56
N GLN A 90 -15.12 2.46 -4.37
CA GLN A 90 -15.68 3.50 -5.24
C GLN A 90 -16.46 2.84 -6.40
N LYS A 91 -17.77 3.19 -6.43
CA LYS A 91 -18.77 2.76 -7.41
C LYS A 91 -18.59 3.51 -8.72
#